data_AF-A0A1L1PXZ1-F1
#
_entry.id   AF-A0A1L1PXZ1-F1
#
_cell.length_a   1.000
_cell.length_b   1.000
_cell.length_c   1.000
_cell.angle_alpha   90.00
_cell.angle_beta   90.00
_cell.angle_gamma   90.00
#
_symmetry.space_group_name_H-M   'P 1'
#
loop_
_entity.id
_entity.type
_entity.pdbx_description
1 polymer ?
#
loop_
_entity_poly.entity_id
_entity_poly.type
_entity_poly.pdbx_seq_one_letter_code
_entity_poly.pdbx_strand_id
1 'polypeptide(L)'
;MLQRMRELAVQSANASNNSDDRKALQAEVTQLRDEIDRVAKTTSFNGTKLLDGTFANATFQVGANAGEGIAIESIVSAKSDTLGETPVHMTAQINNAADPVAPAVLAAMDAGDLQVDDASGTAIDLGPIGEATTGAQRSQQIVDAINAKSSDTGVFAFATLDATGAVTGYRVWAERALTAAGDFTGFGAATTGTVTDTAAVANAAMDDVSIESYGESQLALKVIDSAIDAINSSRADLGALQSRFENAVANINITGENLSAARGRIVDADFAKETSNLSRSQILQQAGTAMVAQANQNGQNVLSLLR
;
A
#
# COMPACT_ATOMS: atom_id res chain seq x y z
N MET A 1 -6.97 -5.97 10.37
CA MET A 1 -5.95 -5.22 11.12
C MET A 1 -6.23 -3.74 11.07
N LEU A 2 -6.12 -3.05 9.93
CA LEU A 2 -6.40 -1.61 9.83
C LEU A 2 -7.80 -1.19 10.32
N GLN A 3 -8.85 -1.93 9.95
CA GLN A 3 -10.21 -1.64 10.45
C GLN A 3 -10.33 -1.77 11.99
N ARG A 4 -9.56 -2.68 12.60
CA ARG A 4 -9.51 -2.83 14.05
C ARG A 4 -8.71 -1.69 14.70
N MET A 5 -7.59 -1.30 14.10
CA MET A 5 -6.83 -0.11 14.55
C MET A 5 -7.71 1.15 14.48
N ARG A 6 -8.53 1.29 13.44
CA ARG A 6 -9.51 2.38 13.30
C ARG A 6 -10.52 2.37 14.44
N GLU A 7 -11.10 1.21 14.76
CA GLU A 7 -12.03 1.06 15.88
C GLU A 7 -11.39 1.46 17.22
N LEU A 8 -10.15 1.02 17.46
CA LEU A 8 -9.39 1.36 18.67
C LEU A 8 -9.07 2.86 18.74
N ALA A 9 -8.73 3.49 17.61
CA ALA A 9 -8.49 4.93 17.54
C ALA A 9 -9.77 5.74 17.82
N VAL A 10 -10.93 5.31 17.28
CA VAL A 10 -12.24 5.90 17.63
C VAL A 10 -12.54 5.70 19.12
N GLN A 11 -12.29 4.50 19.65
CA GLN A 11 -12.51 4.22 21.06
C GLN A 11 -11.63 5.11 21.95
N SER A 12 -10.35 5.25 21.64
CA SER A 12 -9.38 6.07 22.40
C SER A 12 -9.69 7.56 22.35
N ALA A 13 -10.22 8.04 21.22
CA ALA A 13 -10.62 9.43 21.02
C ALA A 13 -11.79 9.86 21.93
N ASN A 14 -12.53 8.93 22.54
CA ASN A 14 -13.57 9.31 23.50
C ASN A 14 -12.96 9.89 24.80
N ALA A 15 -13.56 10.99 25.28
CA ALA A 15 -13.10 11.72 26.46
C ALA A 15 -13.26 10.95 27.79
N SER A 16 -14.04 9.87 27.81
CA SER A 16 -14.23 9.02 29.00
C SER A 16 -13.03 8.12 29.32
N ASN A 17 -12.10 7.92 28.39
CA ASN A 17 -10.92 7.10 28.62
C ASN A 17 -9.86 7.89 29.38
N ASN A 18 -9.26 7.27 30.39
CA ASN A 18 -8.09 7.81 31.08
C ASN A 18 -6.78 7.41 30.36
N SER A 19 -5.64 7.87 30.86
CA SER A 19 -4.32 7.57 30.26
C SER A 19 -3.98 6.07 30.26
N ASP A 20 -4.41 5.32 31.27
CA ASP A 20 -4.10 3.90 31.40
C ASP A 20 -4.95 3.08 30.42
N ASP A 21 -6.21 3.45 30.23
CA ASP A 21 -7.10 2.87 29.22
C ASP A 21 -6.50 3.05 27.81
N ARG A 22 -6.03 4.27 27.50
CA ARG A 22 -5.43 4.56 26.19
C ARG A 22 -4.11 3.81 25.96
N LYS A 23 -3.27 3.65 26.99
CA LYS A 23 -2.06 2.81 26.92
C LYS A 23 -2.38 1.33 26.64
N ALA A 24 -3.44 0.81 27.25
CA ALA A 24 -3.88 -0.56 26.99
C ALA A 24 -4.36 -0.74 25.54
N LEU A 25 -5.12 0.23 25.00
CA LEU A 25 -5.53 0.22 23.60
C LEU A 25 -4.32 0.38 22.65
N GLN A 26 -3.36 1.24 22.99
CA GLN A 26 -2.12 1.43 22.23
C GLN A 26 -1.30 0.14 22.12
N ALA A 27 -1.29 -0.70 23.16
CA ALA A 27 -0.60 -1.99 23.10
C ALA A 27 -1.22 -2.92 22.03
N GLU A 28 -2.54 -2.91 21.87
CA GLU A 28 -3.22 -3.64 20.79
C GLU A 28 -2.89 -3.04 19.41
N VAL A 29 -2.90 -1.70 19.28
CA VAL A 29 -2.51 -1.01 18.04
C VAL A 29 -1.07 -1.33 17.64
N THR A 30 -0.15 -1.37 18.60
CA THR A 30 1.26 -1.73 18.39
C THR A 30 1.40 -3.13 17.82
N GLN A 31 0.70 -4.12 18.40
CA GLN A 31 0.72 -5.49 17.88
C GLN A 31 0.12 -5.60 16.48
N LEU A 32 -0.97 -4.87 16.20
CA LEU A 32 -1.59 -4.85 14.88
C LEU A 32 -0.67 -4.22 13.83
N ARG A 33 0.05 -3.14 14.19
CA ARG A 33 1.06 -2.52 13.32
C ARG A 33 2.20 -3.48 13.03
N ASP A 34 2.76 -4.12 14.06
CA ASP A 34 3.86 -5.08 13.90
C ASP A 34 3.45 -6.27 13.03
N GLU A 35 2.20 -6.73 13.14
CA GLU A 35 1.65 -7.78 12.28
C GLU A 35 1.45 -7.31 10.82
N ILE A 36 1.02 -6.06 10.61
CA ILE A 36 0.96 -5.47 9.25
C ILE A 36 2.36 -5.45 8.61
N ASP A 37 3.36 -4.97 9.35
CA ASP A 37 4.74 -4.91 8.87
C ASP A 37 5.33 -6.32 8.63
N ARG A 38 4.99 -7.29 9.50
CA ARG A 38 5.32 -8.71 9.28
C ARG A 38 4.72 -9.22 7.97
N VAL A 39 3.44 -8.96 7.70
CA VAL A 39 2.78 -9.38 6.46
C VAL A 39 3.45 -8.72 5.24
N ALA A 40 3.74 -7.43 5.31
CA ALA A 40 4.42 -6.69 4.25
C ALA A 40 5.80 -7.31 3.92
N LYS A 41 6.61 -7.58 4.94
CA LYS A 41 7.97 -8.13 4.80
C LYS A 41 8.01 -9.61 4.46
N THR A 42 7.01 -10.40 4.84
CA THR A 42 7.03 -11.86 4.64
C THR A 42 6.36 -12.30 3.33
N THR A 43 5.39 -11.54 2.82
CA THR A 43 4.65 -11.93 1.61
C THR A 43 5.55 -11.98 0.37
N SER A 44 5.67 -13.17 -0.22
CA SER A 44 6.48 -13.41 -1.41
C SER A 44 5.85 -14.45 -2.32
N PHE A 45 6.11 -14.33 -3.63
CA PHE A 45 5.81 -15.36 -4.61
C PHE A 45 7.10 -15.80 -5.30
N ASN A 46 7.41 -17.09 -5.25
CA ASN A 46 8.63 -17.68 -5.81
C ASN A 46 9.93 -16.95 -5.37
N GLY A 47 9.99 -16.53 -4.10
CA GLY A 47 11.13 -15.79 -3.54
C GLY A 47 11.12 -14.28 -3.79
N THR A 48 10.29 -13.78 -4.71
CA THR A 48 10.14 -12.33 -4.97
C THR A 48 9.17 -11.72 -3.96
N LYS A 49 9.59 -10.66 -3.26
CA LYS A 49 8.74 -9.90 -2.34
C LYS A 49 7.70 -9.10 -3.10
N LEU A 50 6.48 -9.02 -2.55
CA LEU A 50 5.35 -8.40 -3.24
C LEU A 50 4.89 -7.08 -2.61
N LEU A 51 4.97 -6.96 -1.28
CA LEU A 51 4.30 -5.89 -0.52
C LEU A 51 5.27 -5.00 0.26
N ASP A 52 6.58 -5.15 0.09
CA ASP A 52 7.59 -4.37 0.79
C ASP A 52 8.04 -3.12 0.01
N GLY A 53 7.36 -2.81 -1.10
CA GLY A 53 7.70 -1.70 -2.00
C GLY A 53 8.84 -2.00 -2.99
N THR A 54 9.47 -3.17 -2.93
CA THR A 54 10.54 -3.55 -3.88
C THR A 54 9.99 -4.14 -5.19
N PHE A 55 8.71 -4.53 -5.20
CA PHE A 55 8.06 -5.07 -6.38
C PHE A 55 7.78 -3.96 -7.40
N ALA A 56 8.55 -3.95 -8.49
CA ALA A 56 8.37 -3.01 -9.58
C ALA A 56 8.68 -3.66 -10.93
N ASN A 57 7.99 -3.19 -11.98
CA ASN A 57 8.25 -3.49 -13.39
C ASN A 57 8.31 -4.98 -13.73
N ALA A 58 7.39 -5.79 -13.18
CA ALA A 58 7.32 -7.20 -13.49
C ALA A 58 6.50 -7.43 -14.76
N THR A 59 7.11 -7.96 -15.82
CA THR A 59 6.43 -8.31 -17.06
C THR A 59 6.16 -9.80 -17.14
N PHE A 60 4.91 -10.16 -17.35
CA PHE A 60 4.48 -11.54 -17.57
C PHE A 60 4.24 -11.76 -19.05
N GLN A 61 5.04 -12.64 -19.66
CA GLN A 61 4.87 -13.03 -21.06
C GLN A 61 3.56 -13.81 -21.21
N VAL A 62 2.65 -13.32 -22.03
CA VAL A 62 1.35 -13.95 -22.29
C VAL A 62 1.10 -14.24 -23.77
N GLY A 63 2.06 -13.92 -24.64
CA GLY A 63 2.02 -14.27 -26.06
C GLY A 63 3.17 -15.17 -26.49
N ALA A 64 3.16 -15.56 -27.75
CA ALA A 64 4.20 -16.42 -28.33
C ALA A 64 5.45 -15.62 -28.75
N ASN A 65 5.30 -14.31 -29.01
CA ASN A 65 6.38 -13.46 -29.52
C ASN A 65 6.92 -12.51 -28.47
N ALA A 66 8.18 -12.10 -28.63
CA ALA A 66 8.81 -11.11 -27.75
C ALA A 66 8.01 -9.79 -27.75
N GLY A 67 7.75 -9.26 -26.55
CA GLY A 67 6.99 -8.02 -26.35
C GLY A 67 5.49 -8.20 -26.09
N GLU A 68 4.95 -9.41 -26.24
CA GLU A 68 3.55 -9.74 -25.94
C GLU A 68 3.37 -10.08 -24.44
N GLY A 69 3.47 -9.05 -23.58
CA GLY A 69 3.39 -9.21 -22.13
C GLY A 69 2.35 -8.34 -21.46
N ILE A 70 1.91 -8.76 -20.27
CA ILE A 70 1.17 -7.93 -19.31
C ILE A 70 2.16 -7.47 -18.25
N ALA A 71 2.34 -6.16 -18.11
CA ALA A 71 3.18 -5.57 -17.09
C ALA A 71 2.38 -5.29 -15.82
N ILE A 72 3.02 -5.53 -14.67
CA ILE A 72 2.62 -5.01 -13.37
C ILE A 72 3.67 -3.96 -12.99
N GLU A 73 3.29 -2.69 -13.07
CA GLU A 73 4.19 -1.56 -12.91
C GLU A 73 4.72 -1.46 -11.48
N SER A 74 3.83 -1.50 -10.49
CA SER A 74 4.18 -1.54 -9.07
C SER A 74 3.03 -2.06 -8.23
N ILE A 75 3.35 -2.56 -7.03
CA ILE A 75 2.38 -2.81 -5.98
C ILE A 75 2.67 -1.82 -4.85
N VAL A 76 1.63 -1.27 -4.22
CA VAL A 76 1.80 -0.35 -3.09
C VAL A 76 2.61 -1.03 -1.97
N SER A 77 3.52 -0.27 -1.36
CA SER A 77 4.22 -0.75 -0.16
C SER A 77 3.25 -0.80 1.00
N ALA A 78 3.18 -1.96 1.67
CA ALA A 78 2.38 -2.17 2.88
C ALA A 78 3.22 -2.06 4.18
N LYS A 79 4.50 -1.68 4.08
CA LYS A 79 5.36 -1.46 5.25
C LYS A 79 4.84 -0.29 6.09
N SER A 80 5.04 -0.36 7.40
CA SER A 80 4.52 0.69 8.31
C SER A 80 5.08 2.09 8.01
N ASP A 81 6.32 2.17 7.51
CA ASP A 81 7.03 3.40 7.18
C ASP A 81 6.52 4.13 5.92
N THR A 82 5.69 3.47 5.10
CA THR A 82 5.29 3.98 3.77
C THR A 82 3.79 3.84 3.51
N LEU A 83 3.11 2.93 4.21
CA LEU A 83 1.70 2.69 4.05
C LEU A 83 0.88 3.84 4.64
N GLY A 84 -0.01 4.42 3.82
CA GLY A 84 -0.91 5.49 4.24
C GLY A 84 -0.19 6.81 4.53
N GLU A 85 0.96 7.06 3.88
CA GLU A 85 1.63 8.36 3.95
C GLU A 85 0.64 9.48 3.61
N THR A 86 0.35 10.30 4.63
CA THR A 86 -0.50 11.47 4.48
C THR A 86 0.30 12.72 4.76
N PRO A 87 0.25 13.73 3.88
CA PRO A 87 0.85 15.02 4.17
C PRO A 87 0.05 15.65 5.31
N VAL A 88 0.72 15.85 6.43
CA VAL A 88 0.23 16.64 7.56
C VAL A 88 1.20 17.79 7.80
N HIS A 89 0.66 18.94 8.17
CA HIS A 89 1.50 20.05 8.56
C HIS A 89 1.74 19.91 10.05
N MET A 90 2.99 19.58 10.41
CA MET A 90 3.40 19.46 11.80
C MET A 90 4.38 20.57 12.11
N THR A 91 4.16 21.24 13.22
CA THR A 91 5.18 22.09 13.82
C THR A 91 6.25 21.21 14.45
N ALA A 92 7.52 21.62 14.34
CA ALA A 92 8.60 20.93 15.01
C ALA A 92 8.43 21.02 16.53
N GLN A 93 8.86 19.97 17.24
CA GLN A 93 8.84 19.81 18.69
C GLN A 93 8.95 21.15 19.44
N ILE A 94 7.88 21.52 20.16
CA ILE A 94 7.89 22.67 21.04
C ILE A 94 8.54 22.19 22.33
N ASN A 95 9.84 22.45 22.43
CA ASN A 95 10.63 22.11 23.61
C ASN A 95 10.00 22.76 24.84
N ASN A 96 9.90 22.00 25.93
CA ASN A 96 9.34 22.45 27.20
C ASN A 96 9.76 23.90 27.50
N ALA A 97 8.80 24.70 27.96
CA ALA A 97 9.14 25.92 28.68
C ALA A 97 10.19 25.56 29.74
N ALA A 98 11.26 26.37 29.84
CA ALA A 98 12.35 26.08 30.76
C ALA A 98 11.80 25.74 32.14
N ASP A 99 12.18 24.56 32.68
CA ASP A 99 11.70 24.14 33.99
C ASP A 99 12.00 25.27 34.97
N PRO A 100 11.00 25.73 35.74
CA PRO A 100 11.19 26.89 36.56
C PRO A 100 12.22 26.54 37.65
N VAL A 101 13.32 27.30 37.69
CA VAL A 101 14.30 27.15 38.76
C VAL A 101 13.68 27.75 40.01
N ALA A 102 13.47 26.92 41.03
CA ALA A 102 12.85 27.34 42.28
C ALA A 102 13.53 28.61 42.85
N PRO A 103 12.76 29.62 43.30
CA PRO A 103 11.32 29.59 43.61
C PRO A 103 10.40 30.09 42.48
N ALA A 104 10.81 29.97 41.21
CA ALA A 104 9.91 30.31 40.11
C ALA A 104 8.80 29.26 39.93
N VAL A 105 7.62 29.70 39.52
CA VAL A 105 6.49 28.90 39.00
C VAL A 105 6.11 29.55 37.68
N LEU A 106 5.65 28.78 36.69
CA LEU A 106 5.12 29.38 35.47
C LEU A 106 3.76 29.99 35.80
N ALA A 107 3.67 31.32 35.68
CA ALA A 107 2.47 32.08 35.99
C ALA A 107 1.26 31.61 35.16
N ALA A 108 0.07 31.74 35.73
CA ALA A 108 -1.18 31.55 35.01
C ALA A 108 -1.27 32.49 33.81
N MET A 109 -2.03 32.07 32.79
CA MET A 109 -2.31 32.85 31.59
C MET A 109 -3.81 33.09 31.55
N ASP A 110 -4.20 34.33 31.32
CA ASP A 110 -5.61 34.73 31.26
C ASP A 110 -6.21 34.38 29.89
N ALA A 111 -7.54 34.41 29.80
CA ALA A 111 -8.24 34.25 28.53
C ALA A 111 -7.80 35.34 27.53
N GLY A 112 -7.47 34.95 26.31
CA GLY A 112 -6.97 35.82 25.25
C GLY A 112 -5.45 35.92 25.17
N ASP A 113 -4.71 35.40 26.15
CA ASP A 113 -3.25 35.38 26.10
C ASP A 113 -2.70 34.37 25.10
N LEU A 114 -3.43 33.29 24.82
CA LEU A 114 -3.07 32.27 23.83
C LEU A 114 -4.20 32.08 22.85
N GLN A 115 -3.90 32.24 21.56
CA GLN A 115 -4.88 32.00 20.50
C GLN A 115 -4.27 31.19 19.36
N VAL A 116 -5.13 30.41 18.72
CA VAL A 116 -4.81 29.63 17.51
C VAL A 116 -5.78 30.01 16.41
N ASP A 117 -5.28 30.25 15.21
CA ASP A 117 -6.13 30.66 14.08
C ASP A 117 -6.88 29.47 13.46
N ASP A 118 -8.14 29.70 13.10
CA ASP A 118 -8.96 28.77 12.33
C ASP A 118 -8.55 28.73 10.83
N ALA A 119 -9.24 27.90 10.04
CA ALA A 119 -9.01 27.81 8.58
C ALA A 119 -9.25 29.09 7.79
N SER A 120 -9.93 30.06 8.39
CA SER A 120 -10.22 31.36 7.79
C SER A 120 -9.25 32.45 8.27
N GLY A 121 -8.30 32.13 9.16
CA GLY A 121 -7.39 33.09 9.80
C GLY A 121 -8.02 33.86 10.97
N THR A 122 -9.06 33.32 11.59
CA THR A 122 -9.71 33.91 12.77
C THR A 122 -9.05 33.36 14.04
N ALA A 123 -8.50 34.25 14.87
CA ALA A 123 -7.91 33.87 16.15
C ALA A 123 -8.97 33.33 17.13
N ILE A 124 -8.81 32.08 17.54
CA ILE A 124 -9.64 31.41 18.56
C ILE A 124 -8.88 31.36 19.87
N ASP A 125 -9.46 31.95 20.90
CA ASP A 125 -8.92 31.91 22.26
C ASP A 125 -8.96 30.48 22.84
N LEU A 126 -7.80 30.04 23.34
CA LEU A 126 -7.64 28.76 24.04
C LEU A 126 -8.20 28.78 25.47
N GLY A 127 -8.52 29.97 25.98
CA GLY A 127 -9.03 30.17 27.33
C GLY A 127 -7.92 30.23 28.40
N PRO A 128 -8.29 30.36 29.68
CA PRO A 128 -7.31 30.53 30.74
C PRO A 128 -6.55 29.23 31.01
N ILE A 129 -5.24 29.34 31.23
CA ILE A 129 -4.37 28.24 31.64
C ILE A 129 -3.87 28.51 33.07
N GLY A 130 -4.01 27.52 33.94
CA GLY A 130 -3.55 27.61 35.33
C GLY A 130 -2.02 27.71 35.47
N GLU A 131 -1.58 27.96 36.70
CA GLU A 131 -0.16 27.91 37.04
C GLU A 131 0.42 26.51 36.79
N ALA A 132 1.70 26.44 36.42
CA ALA A 132 2.42 25.19 36.22
C ALA A 132 3.70 25.16 37.06
N THR A 133 3.90 24.05 37.76
CA THR A 133 5.07 23.82 38.64
C THR A 133 6.25 23.21 37.89
N THR A 134 6.01 22.64 36.70
CA THR A 134 7.02 22.05 35.82
C THR A 134 6.71 22.40 34.37
N GLY A 135 7.72 22.40 33.49
CA GLY A 135 7.53 22.57 32.06
C GLY A 135 6.65 21.47 31.46
N ALA A 136 6.74 20.24 31.99
CA ALA A 136 5.92 19.11 31.55
C ALA A 136 4.43 19.34 31.84
N GLN A 137 4.09 19.87 33.02
CA GLN A 137 2.72 20.23 33.36
C GLN A 137 2.18 21.34 32.44
N ARG A 138 3.01 22.34 32.11
CA ARG A 138 2.65 23.40 31.17
C ARG A 138 2.37 22.86 29.77
N SER A 139 3.24 21.98 29.26
CA SER A 139 3.04 21.34 27.95
C SER A 139 1.73 20.55 27.89
N GLN A 140 1.39 19.81 28.94
CA GLN A 140 0.10 19.11 29.00
C GLN A 140 -1.10 20.07 29.01
N GLN A 141 -1.03 21.14 29.81
CA GLN A 141 -2.09 22.16 29.83
C GLN A 141 -2.30 22.80 28.44
N ILE A 142 -1.23 23.06 27.70
CA ILE A 142 -1.31 23.60 26.34
C ILE A 142 -1.93 22.57 25.38
N VAL A 143 -1.49 21.32 25.44
CA VAL A 143 -2.08 20.23 24.65
C VAL A 143 -3.58 20.11 24.90
N ASP A 144 -3.99 20.17 26.16
CA ASP A 144 -5.40 20.09 26.55
C ASP A 144 -6.19 21.31 26.06
N ALA A 145 -5.62 22.52 26.19
CA ALA A 145 -6.24 23.77 25.74
C ALA A 145 -6.43 23.80 24.21
N ILE A 146 -5.42 23.42 23.43
CA ILE A 146 -5.51 23.31 21.96
C ILE A 146 -6.56 22.26 21.58
N ASN A 147 -6.48 21.06 22.17
CA ASN A 147 -7.41 19.97 21.84
C ASN A 147 -8.86 20.31 22.22
N ALA A 148 -9.10 21.09 23.27
CA ALA A 148 -10.44 21.56 23.65
C ALA A 148 -11.07 22.49 22.61
N LYS A 149 -10.26 23.18 21.79
CA LYS A 149 -10.67 24.06 20.69
C LYS A 149 -10.39 23.49 19.30
N SER A 150 -10.05 22.21 19.22
CA SER A 150 -9.67 21.55 17.95
C SER A 150 -10.83 21.48 16.95
N SER A 151 -12.08 21.40 17.40
CA SER A 151 -13.26 21.44 16.52
C SER A 151 -13.42 22.77 15.79
N ASP A 152 -12.95 23.86 16.41
CA ASP A 152 -13.12 25.22 15.90
C ASP A 152 -11.90 25.63 15.08
N THR A 153 -10.69 25.25 15.53
CA THR A 153 -9.42 25.61 14.90
C THR A 153 -9.01 24.65 13.78
N GLY A 154 -9.41 23.38 13.85
CA GLY A 154 -8.89 22.31 13.00
C GLY A 154 -7.44 21.93 13.31
N VAL A 155 -6.96 22.31 14.50
CA VAL A 155 -5.59 22.13 14.98
C VAL A 155 -5.59 21.18 16.18
N PHE A 156 -4.71 20.20 16.15
CA PHE A 156 -4.60 19.17 17.18
C PHE A 156 -3.20 19.15 17.78
N ALA A 157 -3.10 18.90 19.09
CA ALA A 157 -1.84 18.85 19.79
C ALA A 157 -1.66 17.53 20.54
N PHE A 158 -0.41 17.13 20.72
CA PHE A 158 -0.06 15.99 21.56
C PHE A 158 1.31 16.18 22.21
N ALA A 159 1.53 15.55 23.36
CA ALA A 159 2.80 15.62 24.07
C ALA A 159 3.88 14.84 23.32
N THR A 160 5.12 15.34 23.35
CA THR A 160 6.30 14.57 22.92
C THR A 160 6.92 13.93 24.15
N LEU A 161 7.14 12.62 24.08
CA LEU A 161 7.73 11.84 25.16
C LEU A 161 9.17 11.47 24.81
N ASP A 162 10.04 11.38 25.82
CA ASP A 162 11.36 10.76 25.68
C ASP A 162 11.28 9.23 25.74
N ALA A 163 12.44 8.57 25.58
CA ALA A 163 12.55 7.11 25.67
C ALA A 163 12.18 6.53 27.06
N THR A 164 12.03 7.37 28.09
CA THR A 164 11.59 6.99 29.44
C THR A 164 10.11 7.29 29.71
N GLY A 165 9.41 7.89 28.73
CA GLY A 165 8.00 8.28 28.83
C GLY A 165 7.77 9.63 29.51
N ALA A 166 8.81 10.44 29.72
CA ALA A 166 8.66 11.78 30.28
C ALA A 166 8.33 12.80 29.19
N VAL A 167 7.44 13.75 29.49
CA VAL A 167 7.03 14.81 28.55
C VAL A 167 8.17 15.82 28.38
N THR A 168 8.75 15.85 27.18
CA THR A 168 9.83 16.78 26.80
C THR A 168 9.32 18.02 26.06
N GLY A 169 8.06 18.00 25.64
CA GLY A 169 7.44 19.09 24.88
C GLY A 169 6.07 18.71 24.34
N TYR A 170 5.59 19.47 23.36
CA TYR A 170 4.39 19.14 22.60
C TYR A 170 4.59 19.38 21.11
N ARG A 171 3.80 18.71 20.28
CA ARG A 171 3.73 18.90 18.83
C ARG A 171 2.31 19.25 18.47
N VAL A 172 2.19 20.06 17.42
CA VAL A 172 0.90 20.48 16.88
C VAL A 172 0.84 20.09 15.43
N TRP A 173 -0.30 19.56 15.00
CA TRP A 173 -0.56 19.19 13.63
C TRP A 173 -1.91 19.72 13.15
N ALA A 174 -2.00 19.98 11.85
CA ALA A 174 -3.24 20.33 11.18
C ALA A 174 -3.23 19.83 9.74
N GLU A 175 -4.39 19.84 9.10
CA GLU A 175 -4.51 19.54 7.67
C GLU A 175 -4.05 20.70 6.78
N ARG A 176 -4.11 21.92 7.32
CA ARG A 176 -3.68 23.15 6.67
C ARG A 176 -2.25 23.49 7.07
N ALA A 177 -1.55 24.21 6.19
CA ALA A 177 -0.26 24.81 6.54
C ALA A 177 -0.38 25.68 7.79
N LEU A 178 0.50 25.42 8.76
CA LEU A 178 0.63 26.21 9.99
C LEU A 178 1.89 27.07 9.90
N THR A 179 1.75 28.32 10.32
CA THR A 179 2.81 29.31 10.38
C THR A 179 2.98 29.77 11.82
N ALA A 180 4.19 29.60 12.37
CA ALA A 180 4.47 29.89 13.78
C ALA A 180 4.19 31.35 14.19
N ALA A 181 4.32 32.30 13.25
CA ALA A 181 4.12 33.73 13.50
C ALA A 181 2.72 34.24 13.12
N GLY A 182 1.93 33.45 12.39
CA GLY A 182 0.57 33.79 11.95
C GLY A 182 -0.48 33.08 12.79
N ASP A 183 -0.42 31.74 12.82
CA ASP A 183 -1.48 30.90 13.40
C ASP A 183 -1.38 30.70 14.91
N PHE A 184 -0.28 31.12 15.55
CA PHE A 184 -0.06 30.96 16.99
C PHE A 184 0.28 32.30 17.63
N THR A 185 -0.67 32.88 18.36
CA THR A 185 -0.47 34.15 19.08
C THR A 185 -0.25 33.89 20.58
N GLY A 186 0.71 34.61 21.17
CA GLY A 186 1.04 34.53 22.59
C GLY A 186 1.96 33.39 23.01
N PHE A 187 2.35 32.52 22.08
CA PHE A 187 3.30 31.43 22.32
C PHE A 187 4.73 31.97 22.43
N GLY A 188 5.32 31.88 23.62
CA GLY A 188 6.64 32.40 23.93
C GLY A 188 7.58 31.33 24.49
N ALA A 189 8.86 31.41 24.13
CA ALA A 189 9.92 30.49 24.56
C ALA A 189 9.96 30.26 26.09
N ALA A 190 9.73 31.34 26.87
CA ALA A 190 9.82 31.32 28.33
C ALA A 190 8.51 30.89 29.02
N THR A 191 7.36 30.99 28.35
CA THR A 191 6.02 30.79 28.94
C THR A 191 5.36 29.49 28.48
N THR A 192 5.53 29.14 27.22
CA THR A 192 4.91 27.96 26.59
C THR A 192 5.92 27.06 25.90
N GLY A 193 7.17 27.50 25.75
CA GLY A 193 8.12 26.88 24.82
C GLY A 193 8.04 27.54 23.45
N THR A 194 9.13 27.46 22.68
CA THR A 194 9.24 28.17 21.39
C THR A 194 8.61 27.35 20.28
N VAL A 195 7.66 27.92 19.53
CA VAL A 195 7.28 27.37 18.23
C VAL A 195 8.42 27.68 17.26
N THR A 196 9.30 26.70 17.04
CA THR A 196 10.44 26.87 16.14
C THR A 196 10.06 26.41 14.75
N ASP A 197 10.12 27.36 13.81
CA ASP A 197 10.05 27.20 12.36
C ASP A 197 8.72 26.74 11.75
N THR A 198 8.54 27.15 10.49
CA THR A 198 7.39 26.90 9.61
C THR A 198 7.00 25.42 9.65
N ALA A 199 5.71 25.09 9.76
CA ALA A 199 5.28 23.69 9.74
C ALA A 199 5.72 23.06 8.42
N ALA A 200 6.79 22.27 8.48
CA ALA A 200 7.20 21.46 7.35
C ALA A 200 6.08 20.46 7.09
N VAL A 201 5.81 20.19 5.81
CA VAL A 201 5.00 19.03 5.45
C VAL A 201 5.72 17.81 6.00
N ALA A 202 5.15 17.22 7.06
CA ALA A 202 5.58 15.95 7.58
C ALA A 202 4.68 14.89 6.96
N ASN A 203 5.28 13.84 6.41
CA ASN A 203 4.51 12.67 6.00
C ASN A 203 4.31 11.83 7.27
N ALA A 204 3.07 11.75 7.76
CA ALA A 204 2.73 10.80 8.80
C ALA A 204 2.44 9.45 8.14
N ALA A 205 3.14 8.41 8.58
CA ALA A 205 2.95 7.05 8.11
C ALA A 205 2.38 6.15 9.23
N MET A 206 2.05 4.90 8.89
CA MET A 206 1.52 3.93 9.86
C MET A 206 2.49 3.65 11.03
N ASP A 207 3.78 3.93 10.87
CA ASP A 207 4.79 3.80 11.93
C ASP A 207 4.62 4.85 13.03
N ASP A 208 4.21 6.07 12.66
CA ASP A 208 3.97 7.21 13.56
C ASP A 208 2.62 7.12 14.31
N VAL A 209 1.84 6.08 14.06
CA VAL A 209 0.49 5.92 14.63
C VAL A 209 0.57 5.62 16.13
N SER A 210 0.13 6.59 16.91
CA SER A 210 -0.12 6.51 18.35
C SER A 210 -1.59 6.86 18.62
N ILE A 211 -2.16 6.30 19.68
CA ILE A 211 -3.51 6.60 20.18
C ILE A 211 -3.49 6.90 21.68
N GLU A 212 -2.35 7.31 22.23
CA GLU A 212 -2.20 7.60 23.67
C GLU A 212 -2.88 8.92 24.09
N SER A 213 -3.06 9.84 23.15
CA SER A 213 -3.78 11.09 23.33
C SER A 213 -4.93 11.27 22.32
N TYR A 214 -5.81 12.23 22.60
CA TYR A 214 -6.88 12.61 21.68
C TYR A 214 -6.33 13.11 20.33
N GLY A 215 -5.32 14.00 20.37
CA GLY A 215 -4.70 14.55 19.17
C GLY A 215 -3.99 13.49 18.32
N GLU A 216 -3.32 12.51 18.95
CA GLU A 216 -2.72 11.37 18.24
C GLU A 216 -3.79 10.43 17.68
N SER A 217 -4.89 10.19 18.42
CA SER A 217 -5.99 9.34 17.93
C SER A 217 -6.63 9.90 16.66
N GLN A 218 -6.76 11.23 16.55
CA GLN A 218 -7.24 11.87 15.31
C GLN A 218 -6.24 11.73 14.15
N LEU A 219 -4.93 11.85 14.42
CA LEU A 219 -3.88 11.61 13.43
C LEU A 219 -3.91 10.15 12.96
N ALA A 220 -4.02 9.21 13.89
CA ALA A 220 -4.13 7.79 13.63
C ALA A 220 -5.30 7.47 12.70
N LEU A 221 -6.48 8.04 12.96
CA LEU A 221 -7.65 7.84 12.09
C LEU A 221 -7.38 8.29 10.66
N LYS A 222 -6.74 9.44 10.46
CA LYS A 222 -6.40 9.97 9.15
C LYS A 222 -5.41 9.07 8.40
N VAL A 223 -4.32 8.67 9.06
CA VAL A 223 -3.30 7.78 8.48
C VAL A 223 -3.90 6.40 8.16
N ILE A 224 -4.74 5.86 9.05
CA ILE A 224 -5.40 4.56 8.86
C ILE A 224 -6.40 4.61 7.71
N ASP A 225 -7.21 5.67 7.58
CA ASP A 225 -8.16 5.82 6.47
C ASP A 225 -7.41 5.95 5.13
N SER A 226 -6.32 6.72 5.08
CA SER A 226 -5.46 6.77 3.90
C SER A 226 -4.80 5.43 3.56
N ALA A 227 -4.35 4.67 4.56
CA ALA A 227 -3.81 3.33 4.36
C ALA A 227 -4.87 2.35 3.82
N ILE A 228 -6.12 2.45 4.29
CA ILE A 228 -7.24 1.66 3.77
C ILE A 228 -7.49 2.01 2.31
N ASP A 229 -7.49 3.30 1.95
CA ASP A 229 -7.66 3.74 0.57
C ASP A 229 -6.52 3.28 -0.34
N ALA A 230 -5.27 3.36 0.13
CA ALA A 230 -4.11 2.85 -0.60
C ALA A 230 -4.23 1.34 -0.89
N ILE A 231 -4.68 0.54 0.09
CA ILE A 231 -4.93 -0.89 -0.10
C ILE A 231 -6.11 -1.14 -1.05
N ASN A 232 -7.19 -0.37 -0.94
CA ASN A 232 -8.34 -0.51 -1.82
C ASN A 232 -7.97 -0.21 -3.29
N SER A 233 -7.18 0.84 -3.53
CA SER A 233 -6.63 1.14 -4.86
C SER A 233 -5.78 -0.02 -5.37
N SER A 234 -4.81 -0.50 -4.58
CA SER A 234 -3.96 -1.61 -4.99
C SER A 234 -4.74 -2.90 -5.29
N ARG A 235 -5.79 -3.20 -4.51
CA ARG A 235 -6.67 -4.36 -4.77
C ARG A 235 -7.49 -4.18 -6.04
N ALA A 236 -7.92 -2.97 -6.35
CA ALA A 236 -8.62 -2.67 -7.60
C ALA A 236 -7.71 -2.90 -8.81
N ASP A 237 -6.47 -2.41 -8.76
CA ASP A 237 -5.47 -2.59 -9.83
C ASP A 237 -5.13 -4.07 -10.04
N LEU A 238 -4.91 -4.82 -8.95
CA LEU A 238 -4.67 -6.26 -9.01
C LEU A 238 -5.88 -7.03 -9.54
N GLY A 239 -7.10 -6.60 -9.20
CA GLY A 239 -8.34 -7.18 -9.74
C GLY A 239 -8.48 -6.94 -11.25
N ALA A 240 -8.18 -5.73 -11.72
CA ALA A 240 -8.16 -5.42 -13.15
C ALA A 240 -7.11 -6.25 -13.91
N LEU A 241 -5.91 -6.40 -13.32
CA LEU A 241 -4.86 -7.27 -13.87
C LEU A 241 -5.29 -8.74 -13.91
N GLN A 242 -5.95 -9.25 -12.86
CA GLN A 242 -6.51 -10.60 -12.85
C GLN A 242 -7.48 -10.80 -14.01
N SER A 243 -8.42 -9.87 -14.23
CA SER A 243 -9.35 -9.96 -15.37
C SER A 243 -8.61 -9.89 -16.71
N ARG A 244 -7.54 -9.11 -16.84
CA ARG A 244 -6.70 -9.09 -18.06
C ARG A 244 -6.00 -10.44 -18.27
N PHE A 245 -5.46 -11.06 -17.23
CA PHE A 245 -4.86 -12.40 -17.31
C PHE A 245 -5.89 -13.47 -17.67
N GLU A 246 -7.08 -13.47 -17.07
CA GLU A 246 -8.15 -14.43 -17.40
C GLU A 246 -8.57 -14.33 -18.87
N ASN A 247 -8.73 -13.11 -19.39
CA ASN A 247 -9.03 -12.88 -20.79
C ASN A 247 -7.88 -13.30 -21.71
N ALA A 248 -6.63 -13.00 -21.34
CA ALA A 248 -5.46 -13.43 -22.09
C ALA A 248 -5.38 -14.96 -22.15
N VAL A 249 -5.56 -15.65 -21.03
CA VAL A 249 -5.58 -17.12 -20.95
C VAL A 249 -6.68 -17.71 -21.82
N ALA A 250 -7.90 -17.16 -21.76
CA ALA A 250 -9.01 -17.60 -22.61
C ALA A 250 -8.66 -17.48 -24.11
N ASN A 251 -8.08 -16.34 -24.52
CA ASN A 251 -7.67 -16.12 -25.91
C ASN A 251 -6.52 -17.05 -26.35
N ILE A 252 -5.52 -17.27 -25.49
CA ILE A 252 -4.41 -18.19 -25.76
C ILE A 252 -4.93 -19.62 -25.95
N ASN A 253 -5.87 -20.07 -25.12
CA ASN A 253 -6.45 -21.41 -25.24
C ASN A 253 -7.21 -21.58 -26.57
N ILE A 254 -8.02 -20.59 -26.96
CA ILE A 254 -8.73 -20.59 -28.26
C ILE A 254 -7.73 -20.61 -29.43
N THR A 255 -6.68 -19.78 -29.34
CA THR A 255 -5.65 -19.72 -30.38
C THR A 255 -4.88 -21.05 -30.46
N GLY A 256 -4.55 -21.64 -29.31
CA GLY A 256 -3.90 -22.95 -29.23
C GLY A 256 -4.74 -24.08 -29.83
N GLU A 257 -6.05 -24.09 -29.55
CA GLU A 257 -6.97 -25.06 -30.14
C GLU A 257 -7.07 -24.89 -31.67
N ASN A 258 -7.25 -23.66 -32.14
CA ASN A 258 -7.32 -23.37 -33.58
C ASN A 258 -6.02 -23.72 -34.30
N LEU A 259 -4.87 -23.44 -33.68
CA LEU A 259 -3.56 -23.75 -34.27
C LEU A 259 -3.29 -25.26 -34.27
N SER A 260 -3.71 -25.98 -33.22
CA SER A 260 -3.66 -27.44 -33.17
C SER A 260 -4.53 -28.07 -34.26
N ALA A 261 -5.77 -27.61 -34.42
CA ALA A 261 -6.69 -28.07 -35.46
C ALA A 261 -6.23 -27.72 -36.89
N ALA A 262 -5.60 -26.56 -37.08
CA ALA A 262 -5.00 -26.18 -38.36
C ALA A 262 -3.78 -27.04 -38.69
N ARG A 263 -2.93 -27.31 -37.69
CA ARG A 263 -1.78 -28.19 -37.84
C ARG A 263 -2.19 -29.62 -38.19
N GLY A 264 -3.21 -30.16 -37.52
CA GLY A 264 -3.79 -31.47 -37.86
C GLY A 264 -4.26 -31.52 -39.32
N ARG A 265 -5.02 -30.52 -39.78
CA ARG A 265 -5.44 -30.44 -41.21
C ARG A 265 -4.30 -30.38 -42.23
N ILE A 266 -3.14 -29.86 -41.85
CA ILE A 266 -1.97 -29.76 -42.73
C ILE A 266 -1.12 -31.04 -42.70
N VAL A 267 -0.93 -31.61 -41.50
CA VAL A 267 0.02 -32.71 -41.27
C VAL A 267 -0.65 -34.07 -41.40
N ASP A 268 -1.93 -34.18 -41.04
CA ASP A 268 -2.65 -35.44 -41.04
C ASP A 268 -2.99 -35.85 -42.48
N ALA A 269 -2.62 -37.09 -42.82
CA ALA A 269 -2.94 -37.65 -44.12
C ALA A 269 -4.41 -38.09 -44.19
N ASP A 270 -5.04 -37.89 -45.34
CA ASP A 270 -6.36 -38.46 -45.61
C ASP A 270 -6.25 -39.98 -45.75
N PHE A 271 -6.64 -40.69 -44.69
CA PHE A 271 -6.57 -42.14 -44.61
C PHE A 271 -7.33 -42.85 -45.74
N ALA A 272 -8.45 -42.30 -46.21
CA ALA A 272 -9.23 -42.91 -47.28
C ALA A 272 -8.49 -42.84 -48.62
N LYS A 273 -7.83 -41.71 -48.89
CA LYS A 273 -7.02 -41.54 -50.10
C LYS A 273 -5.76 -42.39 -50.06
N GLU A 274 -5.08 -42.42 -48.92
CA GLU A 274 -3.82 -43.16 -48.78
C GLU A 274 -4.03 -44.69 -48.84
N THR A 275 -5.10 -45.20 -48.22
CA THR A 275 -5.46 -46.63 -48.33
C THR A 275 -5.86 -47.03 -49.76
N SER A 276 -6.55 -46.14 -50.48
CA SER A 276 -6.89 -46.36 -51.90
C SER A 276 -5.64 -46.39 -52.78
N ASN A 277 -4.68 -45.49 -52.54
CA ASN A 277 -3.40 -45.47 -53.25
C ASN A 277 -2.52 -46.67 -52.91
N LEU A 278 -2.48 -47.09 -51.64
CA LEU A 278 -1.79 -48.29 -51.21
C LEU A 278 -2.35 -49.53 -51.91
N SER A 279 -3.68 -49.69 -51.91
CA SER A 279 -4.36 -50.77 -52.61
C SER A 279 -4.07 -50.75 -54.12
N ARG A 280 -4.17 -49.58 -54.77
CA ARG A 280 -3.79 -49.41 -56.18
C ARG A 280 -2.33 -49.78 -56.44
N SER A 281 -1.42 -49.38 -55.56
CA SER A 281 0.02 -49.66 -55.69
C SER A 281 0.33 -51.14 -55.51
N GLN A 282 -0.35 -51.82 -54.58
CA GLN A 282 -0.26 -53.27 -54.40
C GLN A 282 -0.78 -54.02 -55.63
N ILE A 283 -1.91 -53.59 -56.20
CA ILE A 283 -2.45 -54.16 -57.46
C ILE A 283 -1.48 -53.93 -58.62
N LEU A 284 -0.88 -52.74 -58.74
CA LEU A 284 0.12 -52.44 -59.78
C LEU A 284 1.42 -53.24 -59.61
N GLN A 285 1.89 -53.47 -58.38
CA GLN A 285 3.03 -54.33 -58.13
C GLN A 285 2.74 -55.80 -58.48
N GLN A 286 1.55 -56.30 -58.13
CA GLN A 286 1.12 -57.65 -58.50
C GLN A 286 0.92 -57.79 -60.02
N ALA A 287 0.31 -56.80 -60.67
CA ALA A 287 0.17 -56.77 -62.13
C ALA A 287 1.51 -56.62 -62.86
N GLY A 288 2.43 -55.80 -62.34
CA GLY A 288 3.77 -55.61 -62.89
C GLY A 288 4.62 -56.87 -62.81
N THR A 289 4.57 -57.58 -61.68
CA THR A 289 5.24 -58.89 -61.54
C THR A 289 4.63 -59.95 -62.47
N ALA A 290 3.31 -59.98 -62.61
CA ALA A 290 2.62 -60.87 -63.56
C ALA A 290 2.95 -60.53 -65.04
N MET A 291 3.00 -59.25 -65.40
CA MET A 291 3.36 -58.79 -66.75
C MET A 291 4.83 -59.07 -67.09
N VAL A 292 5.74 -58.92 -66.12
CA VAL A 292 7.15 -59.33 -66.28
C VAL A 292 7.25 -60.85 -66.47
N ALA A 293 6.48 -61.63 -65.72
CA ALA A 293 6.43 -63.08 -65.89
C ALA A 293 5.90 -63.46 -67.29
N GLN A 294 4.83 -62.82 -67.76
CA GLN A 294 4.26 -63.01 -69.10
C GLN A 294 5.24 -62.59 -70.22
N ALA A 295 5.94 -61.47 -70.07
CA ALA A 295 6.92 -60.98 -71.03
C ALA A 295 8.14 -61.93 -71.12
N ASN A 296 8.60 -62.46 -69.99
CA ASN A 296 9.66 -63.47 -69.96
C ASN A 296 9.22 -64.79 -70.64
N GLN A 297 7.96 -65.21 -70.47
CA GLN A 297 7.42 -66.39 -71.19
C GLN A 297 7.33 -66.16 -72.70
N ASN A 298 6.89 -64.97 -73.15
CA ASN A 298 6.89 -64.64 -74.57
C ASN A 298 8.31 -64.55 -75.16
N GLY A 299 9.28 -64.03 -74.42
CA GLY A 299 10.70 -64.07 -74.81
C GLY A 299 11.22 -65.51 -74.97
N GLN A 300 10.83 -66.42 -74.08
CA GLN A 300 11.16 -67.85 -74.18
C GLN A 300 10.46 -68.54 -75.36
N ASN A 301 9.22 -68.17 -75.68
CA ASN A 301 8.51 -68.67 -76.86
C ASN A 301 9.20 -68.24 -78.17
N VAL A 302 9.73 -67.01 -78.25
CA VAL A 302 10.50 -66.54 -79.42
C VAL A 302 11.84 -67.26 -79.54
N LEU A 303 12.52 -67.56 -78.43
CA LEU A 303 13.73 -68.39 -78.42
C LEU A 303 13.46 -69.86 -78.79
N SER A 304 12.25 -70.38 -78.58
CA SER A 304 11.85 -71.72 -79.04
C SER A 304 11.65 -71.81 -80.56
N LEU A 305 11.35 -70.68 -81.23
CA LEU A 305 11.18 -70.58 -82.68
C LEU A 305 12.51 -70.41 -83.45
N LEU A 306 13.62 -70.23 -82.74
CA LEU A 306 14.98 -70.09 -83.30
C LEU A 306 15.85 -71.34 -83.07
N ARG A 307 15.25 -72.48 -82.73
CA ARG A 307 15.92 -73.79 -82.62
C ARG A 307 15.47 -74.76 -83.69
#